data_AF-A0A2P2MQW5-F1
#
_entry.id   AF-A0A2P2MQW5-F1
#
_cell.length_a   1.000
_cell.length_b   1.000
_cell.length_c   1.000
_cell.angle_alpha   90.00
_cell.angle_beta   90.00
_cell.angle_gamma   90.00
#
_symmetry.space_group_name_H-M   'P 1'
#
loop_
_entity.id
_entity.type
_entity.pdbx_description
1 polymer ?
#
loop_
_entity_poly.entity_id
_entity_poly.type
_entity_poly.pdbx_seq_one_letter_code
_entity_poly.pdbx_strand_id
1 'polypeptide(L)'
;MDTEKYSKVINMGVVIVATLVVAKLISILVMPRSKKRLPPVIKSPLPLIGGLLRFLKGPIVMLRQEYPKLGSVFTLNLFNKKITFLIGPEVSAHFFKAPEYELSQQEVYRFNVPTFGPGVVFDVDYSVRQEQFRFFTESLRVNRLKGYVDQMVVEAEVCSLLPIVIFLVW
;
A
#
# COMPACT_ATOMS: atom_id res chain seq x y z
N MET A 1 0.12 -51.88 17.67
CA MET A 1 1.19 -50.88 17.90
C MET A 1 0.75 -49.46 17.52
N ASP A 2 -0.40 -49.32 16.84
CA ASP A 2 -0.86 -48.04 16.27
C ASP A 2 -1.68 -47.16 17.24
N THR A 3 -2.34 -47.77 18.22
CA THR A 3 -3.17 -47.08 19.22
C THR A 3 -2.34 -46.22 20.18
N GLU A 4 -1.15 -46.68 20.57
CA GLU A 4 -0.26 -45.92 21.46
C GLU A 4 0.31 -44.67 20.77
N LYS A 5 0.67 -44.80 19.49
CA LYS A 5 1.14 -43.68 18.66
C LYS A 5 0.04 -42.65 18.45
N TYR A 6 -1.20 -43.09 18.23
CA TYR A 6 -2.37 -42.23 18.05
C TYR A 6 -2.69 -41.42 19.33
N SER A 7 -2.66 -42.07 20.49
CA SER A 7 -2.84 -41.41 21.80
C SER A 7 -1.77 -40.34 22.06
N LYS A 8 -0.50 -40.63 21.75
CA LYS A 8 0.60 -39.66 21.89
C LYS A 8 0.40 -38.44 20.98
N VAL A 9 -0.05 -38.64 19.74
CA VAL A 9 -0.32 -37.54 18.80
C VAL A 9 -1.48 -36.66 19.29
N ILE A 10 -2.56 -37.26 19.81
CA ILE A 10 -3.69 -36.52 20.38
C ILE A 10 -3.27 -35.72 21.62
N ASN A 11 -2.59 -36.36 22.57
CA ASN A 11 -2.14 -35.69 23.79
C ASN A 11 -1.17 -34.54 23.49
N MET A 12 -0.28 -34.72 22.52
CA MET A 12 0.61 -33.65 22.06
C MET A 12 -0.17 -32.48 21.44
N GLY A 13 -1.20 -32.77 20.63
CA GLY A 13 -2.10 -31.74 20.09
C GLY A 13 -2.84 -30.96 21.20
N VAL A 14 -3.35 -31.66 22.21
CA VAL A 14 -4.05 -31.04 23.35
C VAL A 14 -3.12 -30.14 24.17
N VAL A 15 -1.89 -30.58 24.44
CA VAL A 15 -0.89 -29.76 25.15
C VAL A 15 -0.51 -28.52 24.35
N ILE A 16 -0.35 -28.61 23.03
CA ILE A 16 -0.07 -27.46 22.16
C ILE A 16 -1.23 -26.45 22.18
N VAL A 17 -2.48 -26.93 22.08
CA VAL A 17 -3.64 -26.02 22.13
C VAL A 17 -3.77 -25.37 23.51
N ALA A 18 -3.61 -26.14 24.60
CA ALA A 18 -3.68 -25.63 25.96
C ALA A 18 -2.60 -24.57 26.23
N THR A 19 -1.36 -24.83 25.82
CA THR A 19 -0.25 -23.86 25.94
C THR A 19 -0.51 -22.59 25.14
N LEU A 20 -1.04 -22.68 23.91
CA LEU A 20 -1.42 -21.50 23.12
C LEU A 20 -2.54 -20.67 23.79
N VAL A 21 -3.55 -21.33 24.36
CA VAL A 21 -4.64 -20.64 25.08
C VAL A 21 -4.10 -19.93 26.32
N VAL A 22 -3.29 -20.62 27.14
CA VAL A 22 -2.68 -20.05 28.35
C VAL A 22 -1.75 -18.89 27.99
N ALA A 23 -0.90 -19.05 26.96
CA ALA A 23 -0.04 -17.98 26.47
C ALA A 23 -0.84 -16.75 26.01
N LYS A 24 -1.98 -16.95 25.33
CA LYS A 24 -2.86 -15.85 24.91
C LYS A 24 -3.52 -15.15 26.09
N LEU A 25 -3.95 -15.90 27.12
CA LEU A 25 -4.53 -15.35 28.35
C LEU A 25 -3.50 -14.55 29.15
N ILE A 26 -2.30 -15.10 29.36
CA ILE A 26 -1.19 -14.41 30.03
C ILE A 26 -0.80 -13.16 29.23
N SER A 27 -0.72 -13.24 27.91
CA SER A 27 -0.45 -12.07 27.05
C SER A 27 -1.50 -10.98 27.19
N ILE A 28 -2.78 -11.33 27.33
CA ILE A 28 -3.87 -10.36 27.55
C ILE A 28 -3.76 -9.70 28.93
N LEU A 29 -3.35 -10.45 29.96
CA LEU A 29 -3.25 -9.97 31.34
C LEU A 29 -1.99 -9.12 31.57
N VAL A 30 -0.87 -9.51 30.96
CA VAL A 30 0.46 -8.90 31.18
C VAL A 30 0.75 -7.77 30.21
N MET A 31 0.23 -7.77 28.98
CA MET A 31 0.52 -6.69 28.04
C MET A 31 -0.22 -5.41 28.43
N PRO A 32 0.50 -4.30 28.71
CA PRO A 32 -0.13 -3.01 28.92
C PRO A 32 -0.90 -2.63 27.66
N ARG A 33 -2.22 -2.46 27.77
CA ARG A 33 -3.02 -1.89 26.68
C ARG A 33 -2.49 -0.48 26.41
N SER A 34 -1.84 -0.31 25.27
CA SER A 34 -1.34 0.98 24.81
C SER A 34 -2.46 2.02 24.88
N LYS A 35 -2.25 3.09 25.67
CA LYS A 35 -3.17 4.25 25.77
C LYS A 35 -3.23 5.09 24.50
N LYS A 36 -2.50 4.71 23.44
CA LYS A 36 -2.51 5.43 22.17
C LYS A 36 -3.91 5.32 21.55
N ARG A 37 -4.52 6.47 21.28
CA ARG A 37 -5.78 6.57 20.52
C ARG A 37 -5.50 6.19 19.08
N LEU A 38 -5.65 4.91 18.76
CA LEU A 38 -5.48 4.41 17.39
C LEU A 38 -6.77 4.63 16.59
N PRO A 39 -6.66 4.84 15.26
CA PRO A 39 -7.81 4.86 14.39
C PRO A 39 -8.60 3.54 14.47
N PRO A 40 -9.93 3.58 14.26
CA PRO A 40 -10.74 2.38 14.18
C PRO A 40 -10.24 1.44 13.07
N VAL A 41 -10.26 0.14 13.33
CA VAL A 41 -9.78 -0.89 12.39
C VAL A 41 -10.97 -1.59 11.74
N ILE A 42 -10.91 -1.78 10.42
CA ILE A 42 -11.92 -2.50 9.65
C ILE A 42 -12.00 -3.94 10.15
N LYS A 43 -13.19 -4.33 10.61
CA LYS A 43 -13.47 -5.71 11.04
C LYS A 43 -13.52 -6.62 9.82
N SER A 44 -12.83 -7.75 9.91
CA SER A 44 -12.78 -8.76 8.84
C SER A 44 -13.08 -10.15 9.42
N PRO A 45 -13.84 -11.01 8.71
CA PRO A 45 -14.23 -12.32 9.23
C PRO A 45 -13.06 -13.26 9.49
N LEU A 46 -12.08 -13.26 8.58
CA LEU A 46 -10.84 -14.01 8.74
C LEU A 46 -9.77 -13.11 9.35
N PRO A 47 -9.09 -13.55 10.43
CA PRO A 47 -7.93 -12.84 10.94
C PRO A 47 -6.82 -12.83 9.86
N LEU A 48 -6.05 -11.74 9.80
CA LEU A 48 -4.92 -11.49 8.87
C LEU A 48 -5.28 -11.33 7.38
N ILE A 49 -6.08 -12.23 6.82
CA ILE A 49 -6.32 -12.30 5.36
C ILE A 49 -7.62 -11.63 4.95
N GLY A 50 -8.61 -11.54 5.85
CA GLY A 50 -9.93 -11.01 5.50
C GLY A 50 -9.90 -9.57 4.96
N GLY A 51 -9.00 -8.73 5.48
CA GLY A 51 -8.80 -7.37 4.97
C GLY A 51 -8.25 -7.34 3.54
N LEU A 52 -7.29 -8.22 3.23
CA LEU A 52 -6.70 -8.36 1.90
C LEU A 52 -7.75 -8.81 0.87
N LEU A 53 -8.55 -9.82 1.19
CA LEU A 53 -9.60 -10.29 0.28
C LEU A 53 -10.63 -9.21 -0.03
N ARG A 54 -11.01 -8.41 0.96
CA ARG A 54 -11.93 -7.28 0.76
C ARG A 54 -11.30 -6.21 -0.12
N PHE A 55 -10.02 -5.91 0.08
CA PHE A 55 -9.28 -4.94 -0.71
C PHE A 55 -9.17 -5.38 -2.18
N LEU A 56 -8.81 -6.65 -2.43
CA LEU A 56 -8.69 -7.22 -3.77
C LEU A 56 -10.01 -7.26 -4.54
N LYS A 57 -11.15 -7.44 -3.84
CA LYS A 57 -12.48 -7.38 -4.47
C LYS A 57 -12.87 -5.99 -4.98
N GLY A 58 -12.18 -4.94 -4.54
CA GLY A 58 -12.47 -3.57 -4.94
C GLY A 58 -12.21 -2.58 -3.81
N PRO A 59 -11.09 -1.84 -3.82
CA PRO A 59 -10.76 -0.92 -2.73
C PRO A 59 -11.80 0.19 -2.61
N ILE A 60 -12.30 0.73 -3.73
CA ILE A 60 -13.32 1.79 -3.74
C ILE A 60 -14.64 1.31 -3.11
N VAL A 61 -15.07 0.09 -3.42
CA VAL A 61 -16.31 -0.49 -2.85
C VAL A 61 -16.17 -0.62 -1.35
N MET A 62 -15.03 -1.13 -0.89
CA MET A 62 -14.73 -1.25 0.54
C MET A 62 -14.72 0.11 1.24
N LEU A 63 -14.05 1.12 0.66
CA LEU A 63 -14.02 2.47 1.23
C LEU A 63 -15.42 3.10 1.33
N ARG A 64 -16.26 2.96 0.29
CA ARG A 64 -17.65 3.46 0.30
C ARG A 64 -18.49 2.80 1.40
N GLN A 65 -18.23 1.53 1.73
CA GLN A 65 -18.96 0.79 2.78
C GLN A 65 -18.48 1.12 4.19
N GLU A 66 -17.18 1.37 4.37
CA GLU A 66 -16.57 1.56 5.69
C GLU A 66 -16.52 3.03 6.11
N TYR A 67 -16.37 3.97 5.18
CA TYR A 67 -16.31 5.40 5.48
C TYR A 67 -17.52 5.92 6.27
N PRO A 68 -18.78 5.60 5.92
CA PRO A 68 -19.94 6.04 6.72
C PRO A 68 -19.98 5.45 8.14
N LYS A 69 -19.29 4.33 8.38
CA LYS A 69 -19.29 3.61 9.66
C LYS A 69 -18.15 4.03 10.57
N LEU A 70 -16.98 4.31 9.98
CA LEU A 70 -15.73 4.54 10.70
C LEU A 70 -15.27 6.02 10.63
N GLY A 71 -15.89 6.82 9.77
CA GLY A 71 -15.57 8.23 9.57
C GLY A 71 -14.36 8.44 8.66
N SER A 72 -13.73 9.60 8.81
CA SER A 72 -12.64 10.08 7.93
C SER A 72 -11.30 9.39 8.11
N VAL A 73 -11.06 8.73 9.26
CA VAL A 73 -9.78 8.08 9.55
C VAL A 73 -10.00 6.67 10.07
N PHE A 74 -9.54 5.67 9.31
CA PHE A 74 -9.65 4.27 9.71
C PHE A 74 -8.54 3.41 9.10
N THR A 75 -8.31 2.23 9.67
CA THR A 75 -7.20 1.35 9.30
C THR A 75 -7.69 0.01 8.76
N LEU A 76 -7.07 -0.43 7.68
CA LEU A 76 -7.16 -1.79 7.15
C LEU A 76 -5.90 -2.57 7.51
N ASN A 77 -6.07 -3.75 8.09
CA ASN A 77 -4.98 -4.70 8.25
C ASN A 77 -4.84 -5.54 6.96
N LEU A 78 -3.73 -5.35 6.26
CA LEU A 78 -3.37 -6.07 5.05
C LEU A 78 -2.26 -7.07 5.37
N PHE A 79 -2.64 -8.25 5.86
CA PHE A 79 -1.70 -9.29 6.30
C PHE A 79 -0.67 -8.76 7.32
N ASN A 80 0.54 -8.38 6.88
CA ASN A 80 1.62 -7.85 7.70
C ASN A 80 1.75 -6.31 7.68
N LYS A 81 0.98 -5.61 6.84
CA LYS A 81 0.99 -4.14 6.74
C LYS A 81 -0.33 -3.56 7.24
N LYS A 82 -0.28 -2.34 7.78
CA LYS A 82 -1.47 -1.56 8.18
C LYS A 82 -1.60 -0.38 7.25
N ILE A 83 -2.74 -0.24 6.60
CA ILE A 83 -3.05 0.88 5.71
C ILE A 83 -4.07 1.75 6.42
N THR A 84 -3.70 2.98 6.77
CA THR A 84 -4.61 3.95 7.37
C THR A 84 -5.09 4.93 6.30
N PHE A 85 -6.40 4.99 6.11
CA PHE A 85 -7.06 5.89 5.17
C PHE A 85 -7.37 7.22 5.85
N LEU A 86 -7.09 8.33 5.17
CA LEU A 86 -7.43 9.69 5.56
C LEU A 86 -8.30 10.28 4.44
N ILE A 87 -9.61 10.35 4.66
CA ILE A 87 -10.60 10.71 3.63
C ILE A 87 -11.25 12.06 3.97
N GLY A 88 -11.15 12.99 3.03
CA GLY A 88 -11.72 14.34 3.13
C GLY A 88 -10.65 15.42 3.39
N PRO A 89 -10.96 16.69 3.07
CA PRO A 89 -10.01 17.80 3.13
C PRO A 89 -9.50 18.07 4.56
N GLU A 90 -10.34 17.82 5.56
CA GLU A 90 -10.03 18.08 6.98
C GLU A 90 -8.85 17.25 7.50
N VAL A 91 -8.63 16.07 6.92
CA VAL A 91 -7.61 15.12 7.38
C VAL A 91 -6.51 14.89 6.34
N SER A 92 -6.80 15.07 5.05
CA SER A 92 -5.85 14.77 3.97
C SER A 92 -4.60 15.65 3.99
N ALA A 93 -4.70 16.87 4.53
CA ALA A 93 -3.56 17.76 4.68
C ALA A 93 -2.41 17.13 5.49
N HIS A 94 -2.71 16.28 6.48
CA HIS A 94 -1.69 15.55 7.24
C HIS A 94 -0.88 14.59 6.36
N PHE A 95 -1.51 13.98 5.36
CA PHE A 95 -0.83 13.08 4.43
C PHE A 95 0.00 13.86 3.40
N PHE A 96 -0.59 14.88 2.78
CA PHE A 96 0.06 15.61 1.68
C PHE A 96 1.14 16.60 2.12
N LYS A 97 1.07 17.11 3.36
CA LYS A 97 2.05 18.06 3.90
C LYS A 97 3.08 17.40 4.83
N ALA A 98 2.99 16.09 5.06
CA ALA A 98 3.96 15.40 5.89
C ALA A 98 5.36 15.51 5.29
N PRO A 99 6.39 15.78 6.11
CA PRO A 99 7.77 15.75 5.64
C PRO A 99 8.21 14.29 5.36
N GLU A 100 9.21 14.11 4.49
CA GLU A 100 9.69 12.78 4.07
C GLU A 100 10.19 11.91 5.24
N TYR A 101 10.66 12.53 6.34
CA TYR A 101 11.10 11.80 7.55
C TYR A 101 9.92 11.24 8.37
N GLU A 102 8.70 11.75 8.18
CA GLU A 102 7.47 11.22 8.81
C GLU A 102 6.77 10.22 7.89
N LEU A 103 6.64 10.55 6.60
CA LEU A 103 6.04 9.69 5.59
C LEU A 103 6.99 9.52 4.40
N SER A 104 7.60 8.33 4.28
CA SER A 104 8.53 8.02 3.19
C SER A 104 7.81 7.53 1.95
N GLN A 105 8.03 8.22 0.83
CA GLN A 105 7.61 7.73 -0.49
C GLN A 105 8.52 6.61 -0.98
N GLN A 106 9.80 6.67 -0.61
CA GLN A 106 10.80 5.69 -1.01
C GLN A 106 10.46 4.27 -0.54
N GLU A 107 10.00 4.08 0.71
CA GLU A 107 9.60 2.75 1.21
C GLU A 107 8.47 2.16 0.34
N VAL A 108 7.50 2.99 -0.04
CA VAL A 108 6.30 2.56 -0.76
C VAL A 108 6.57 2.32 -2.24
N TYR A 109 7.36 3.18 -2.89
CA TYR A 109 7.59 3.15 -4.34
C TYR A 109 8.88 2.42 -4.76
N ARG A 110 9.58 1.78 -3.82
CA ARG A 110 10.80 1.01 -4.12
C ARG A 110 10.60 -0.10 -5.16
N PHE A 111 9.38 -0.61 -5.30
CA PHE A 111 9.05 -1.62 -6.31
C PHE A 111 9.25 -1.11 -7.76
N ASN A 112 9.38 0.21 -7.97
CA ASN A 112 9.66 0.82 -9.27
C ASN A 112 11.16 0.81 -9.65
N VAL A 113 12.07 0.55 -8.71
CA VAL A 113 13.52 0.57 -8.95
C VAL A 113 13.94 -0.40 -10.07
N PRO A 114 13.43 -1.65 -10.13
CA PRO A 114 13.77 -2.55 -11.23
C PRO A 114 13.31 -2.06 -12.61
N THR A 115 12.28 -1.20 -12.67
CA THR A 115 11.74 -0.65 -13.93
C THR A 115 12.52 0.57 -14.41
N PHE A 116 12.86 1.49 -13.51
CA PHE A 116 13.58 2.72 -13.87
C PHE A 116 15.10 2.59 -13.85
N GLY A 117 15.62 1.60 -13.12
CA GLY A 117 17.04 1.41 -12.89
C GLY A 117 17.50 1.98 -11.54
N PRO A 118 18.75 1.66 -11.15
CA PRO A 118 19.35 2.17 -9.92
C PRO A 118 19.74 3.65 -10.06
N GLY A 119 19.84 4.36 -8.93
CA GLY A 119 20.31 5.75 -8.88
C GLY A 119 19.31 6.80 -9.39
N VAL A 120 18.04 6.44 -9.58
CA VAL A 120 17.00 7.37 -10.05
C VAL A 120 15.76 7.37 -9.14
N VAL A 121 15.19 8.56 -8.96
CA VAL A 121 13.93 8.86 -8.25
C VAL A 121 13.84 8.23 -6.87
N PHE A 122 13.31 7.01 -6.77
CA PHE A 122 13.07 6.31 -5.51
C PHE A 122 14.29 5.50 -5.03
N ASP A 123 15.37 5.42 -5.80
CA ASP A 123 16.62 4.76 -5.40
C ASP A 123 17.69 5.74 -4.89
N VAL A 124 17.35 7.01 -4.69
CA VAL A 124 18.27 8.05 -4.21
C VAL A 124 17.72 8.79 -3.00
N ASP A 125 18.63 9.46 -2.27
CA ASP A 125 18.29 10.34 -1.16
C ASP A 125 17.34 11.47 -1.59
N TYR A 126 16.54 11.95 -0.63
CA TYR A 126 15.51 12.95 -0.89
C TYR A 126 16.06 14.26 -1.49
N SER A 127 17.28 14.68 -1.13
CA SER A 127 17.93 15.85 -1.72
C SER A 127 18.23 15.66 -3.21
N VAL A 128 18.86 14.54 -3.57
CA VAL A 128 19.18 14.18 -4.96
C VAL A 128 17.89 14.01 -5.77
N ARG A 129 16.87 13.39 -5.19
CA ARG A 129 15.55 13.24 -5.81
C ARG A 129 14.93 14.59 -6.17
N GLN A 130 15.03 15.59 -5.27
CA GLN A 130 14.52 16.94 -5.54
C GLN A 130 15.28 17.61 -6.70
N GLU A 131 16.59 17.40 -6.82
CA GLU A 131 17.36 17.90 -7.97
C GLU A 131 16.93 17.23 -9.28
N GLN A 132 16.74 15.91 -9.28
CA GLN A 132 16.21 15.17 -10.43
C GLN A 132 14.81 15.66 -10.82
N PHE A 133 13.91 15.87 -9.85
CA PHE A 133 12.59 16.44 -10.10
C PHE A 133 12.67 17.86 -10.64
N ARG A 134 13.61 18.68 -10.18
CA ARG A 134 13.83 20.02 -10.74
C ARG A 134 14.18 19.93 -12.23
N PHE A 135 15.11 19.05 -12.63
CA PHE A 135 15.42 18.87 -14.05
C PHE A 135 14.21 18.43 -14.87
N PHE A 136 13.39 17.53 -14.33
CA PHE A 136 12.16 17.09 -14.99
C PHE A 136 11.10 18.19 -15.10
N THR A 137 10.89 19.00 -14.06
CA THR A 137 9.89 20.08 -14.11
C THR A 137 10.30 21.22 -15.03
N GLU A 138 11.61 21.46 -15.22
CA GLU A 138 12.11 22.43 -16.20
C GLU A 138 11.70 22.07 -17.65
N SER A 139 11.69 20.78 -18.00
CA SER A 139 11.30 20.33 -19.35
C SER A 139 9.79 20.39 -19.59
N LEU A 140 8.99 20.47 -18.52
CA LEU A 140 7.53 20.54 -18.54
C LEU A 140 6.97 21.96 -18.35
N ARG A 141 7.80 23.00 -18.41
CA ARG A 141 7.33 24.39 -18.36
C ARG A 141 6.49 24.74 -19.59
N VAL A 142 5.52 25.64 -19.44
CA VAL A 142 4.61 26.06 -20.52
C VAL A 142 5.33 26.43 -21.82
N ASN A 143 6.45 27.17 -21.74
CA ASN A 143 7.23 27.56 -22.92
C ASN A 143 7.86 26.36 -23.64
N ARG A 144 8.22 25.29 -22.92
CA ARG A 144 8.70 24.04 -23.50
C ARG A 144 7.56 23.23 -24.08
N LEU A 145 6.46 23.08 -23.32
CA LEU A 145 5.27 22.33 -23.74
C LEU A 145 4.68 22.86 -25.05
N LYS A 146 4.64 24.18 -25.25
CA LYS A 146 4.20 24.79 -26.52
C LYS A 146 5.01 24.27 -27.72
N GLY A 147 6.31 24.04 -27.55
CA GLY A 147 7.17 23.48 -28.60
C GLY A 147 6.95 21.99 -28.86
N TYR A 148 6.34 21.25 -27.93
CA TYR A 148 6.03 19.82 -28.12
C TYR A 148 4.67 19.59 -28.80
N VAL A 149 3.80 20.60 -28.85
CA VAL A 149 2.43 20.46 -29.40
C VAL A 149 2.46 19.98 -30.84
N ASP A 150 3.29 20.57 -31.69
CA ASP A 150 3.36 20.20 -33.12
C ASP A 150 3.79 18.74 -33.29
N GLN A 151 4.74 18.27 -32.48
CA GLN A 151 5.17 16.87 -32.48
C GLN A 151 4.05 15.93 -32.03
N MET A 152 3.30 16.29 -30.99
CA MET A 152 2.16 15.51 -30.51
C MET A 152 1.05 15.41 -31.56
N VAL A 153 0.78 16.49 -32.31
CA VAL A 153 -0.21 16.49 -33.40
C VAL A 153 0.22 15.55 -34.51
N VAL A 154 1.49 15.64 -34.95
CA VAL A 154 2.03 14.75 -35.98
C VAL A 154 1.92 13.27 -35.56
N GLU A 155 2.35 12.92 -34.35
CA GLU A 155 2.26 11.52 -33.87
C GLU A 155 0.81 11.04 -33.78
N ALA A 156 -0.13 11.90 -33.36
CA ALA A 156 -1.55 11.55 -33.31
C ALA A 156 -2.14 11.33 -34.71
N GLU A 157 -1.80 12.18 -35.69
CA GLU A 157 -2.25 12.04 -37.08
C GLU A 157 -1.67 10.79 -37.73
N VAL A 158 -0.38 10.50 -37.56
CA VAL A 158 0.27 9.28 -38.08
C VAL A 158 -0.38 8.03 -37.48
N CYS A 159 -0.67 8.04 -36.17
CA CYS A 159 -1.33 6.93 -35.49
C CYS A 159 -2.77 6.71 -35.99
N SER A 160 -3.47 7.78 -36.36
CA SER A 160 -4.81 7.68 -36.97
C SER A 160 -4.79 7.14 -38.41
N LEU A 161 -3.72 7.38 -39.16
CA LEU A 161 -3.62 7.04 -40.59
C LEU A 161 -2.95 5.67 -40.85
N LEU A 162 -2.18 5.13 -39.89
CA LEU A 162 -1.47 3.85 -40.03
C LEU A 162 -1.59 2.95 -38.78
N PRO A 163 -2.80 2.46 -38.44
CA PRO A 163 -3.00 1.60 -37.26
C PRO A 163 -2.23 0.27 -37.31
N ILE A 164 -1.83 -0.20 -38.50
CA ILE A 164 -1.17 -1.50 -38.70
C ILE A 164 0.35 -1.44 -38.50
N VAL A 165 0.99 -0.28 -38.73
CA VAL A 165 2.47 -0.17 -38.71
C VAL A 165 3.02 -0.03 -37.28
N ILE A 166 2.26 0.57 -36.37
CA ILE A 166 2.71 0.83 -34.99
C ILE A 166 2.81 -0.46 -34.17
N PHE A 167 1.98 -1.47 -34.45
CA PHE A 167 2.05 -2.77 -33.76
C PHE A 167 3.30 -3.60 -34.09
N LEU A 168 4.11 -3.20 -35.08
CA LEU A 168 5.34 -3.91 -35.47
C LEU A 168 6.63 -3.30 -34.89
N VAL A 169 6.55 -2.15 -34.21
CA VAL A 169 7.71 -1.44 -33.66
C VAL A 169 7.72 -1.41 -32.12
N TRP A 170 6.69 -1.97 -31.47
CA TRP A 170 6.62 -2.19 -30.02
C TRP A 170 6.48 -3.67 -29.68
#